data_AF-A0A949KRD3-F1
#
_entry.id   AF-A0A949KRD3-F1
#
_cell.length_a   1.000
_cell.length_b   1.000
_cell.length_c   1.000
_cell.angle_alpha   90.00
_cell.angle_beta   90.00
_cell.angle_gamma   90.00
#
_symmetry.space_group_name_H-M   'P 1'
#
loop_
_entity.id
_entity.type
_entity.pdbx_description
1 polymer ?
#
loop_
_entity_poly.entity_id
_entity_poly.type
_entity_poly.pdbx_seq_one_letter_code
_entity_poly.pdbx_strand_id
1 'polypeptide(L)'
;MDLSKVINSSRDLARRFVAQGHDTVRLPVFSFSDWQAIYKRPSSGSSLADFRRQAKQNWYLMHFLREMNVEVVPVPVAAGPFGQWAEDSEHDLGNAHDLAHAVGEYVNDPAVPPAGCRHGSLNSAYDGLGGLATITVFGEEGGTPEVMTVVQHSSEGQVLQSLQLAAVDYSPEAAWEEAKKFLDRVKPQRVYHDETVRVPEYCSDCNGLMVSVASPEEASLPH
;
A
#
# COMPACT_ATOMS: atom_id res chain seq x y z
N MET A 1 -10.74 2.06 14.55
CA MET A 1 -9.26 2.19 14.59
C MET A 1 -8.92 3.66 14.81
N ASP A 2 -7.91 3.99 15.61
CA ASP A 2 -7.44 5.38 15.75
C ASP A 2 -6.40 5.70 14.67
N LEU A 3 -6.86 6.35 13.59
CA LEU A 3 -6.04 6.66 12.42
C LEU A 3 -4.89 7.62 12.76
N SER A 4 -5.14 8.64 13.58
CA SER A 4 -4.12 9.60 14.01
C SER A 4 -2.98 8.91 14.74
N LYS A 5 -3.30 7.92 15.59
CA LYS A 5 -2.28 7.12 16.27
C LYS A 5 -1.45 6.29 15.29
N VAL A 6 -2.08 5.68 14.27
CA VAL A 6 -1.39 4.89 13.23
C VAL A 6 -0.44 5.78 12.41
N ILE A 7 -0.91 6.95 11.98
CA ILE A 7 -0.11 7.91 11.22
C ILE A 7 1.11 8.36 12.03
N ASN A 8 0.89 8.80 13.28
CA ASN A 8 1.96 9.33 14.12
C ASN A 8 2.99 8.25 14.47
N SER A 9 2.54 7.03 14.79
CA SER A 9 3.48 5.93 15.10
C SER A 9 4.32 5.54 13.87
N SER A 10 3.73 5.50 12.68
CA SER A 10 4.46 5.23 11.42
C SER A 10 5.46 6.34 11.10
N ARG A 11 5.07 7.61 11.28
CA ARG A 11 5.96 8.76 11.05
C ARG A 11 7.14 8.77 12.02
N ASP A 12 6.90 8.52 13.31
CA ASP A 12 7.97 8.47 14.31
C ASP A 12 8.91 7.29 14.07
N LEU A 13 8.39 6.17 13.58
CA LEU A 13 9.21 5.03 13.19
C LEU A 13 10.08 5.34 11.96
N ALA A 14 9.51 5.97 10.91
CA ALA A 14 10.27 6.42 9.75
C ALA A 14 11.43 7.35 10.13
N ARG A 15 11.17 8.33 11.03
CA ARG A 15 12.20 9.23 11.56
C ARG A 15 13.32 8.49 12.28
N ARG A 16 13.03 7.39 12.99
CA ARG A 16 14.06 6.57 13.64
C ARG A 16 14.94 5.84 12.64
N PHE A 17 14.36 5.30 11.56
CA PHE A 17 15.15 4.69 10.48
C PHE A 17 16.11 5.70 9.86
N VAL A 18 15.62 6.90 9.54
CA VAL A 18 16.46 7.98 8.99
C VAL A 18 17.53 8.43 10.00
N ALA A 19 17.18 8.58 11.28
CA ALA A 19 18.13 8.96 12.32
C ALA A 19 19.25 7.91 12.54
N GLN A 20 19.00 6.65 12.20
CA GLN A 20 19.99 5.57 12.21
C GLN A 20 20.83 5.50 10.92
N GLY A 21 20.57 6.37 9.94
CA GLY A 21 21.32 6.45 8.68
C GLY A 21 20.94 5.39 7.65
N HIS A 22 19.70 4.87 7.68
CA HIS A 22 19.23 3.93 6.65
C HIS A 22 18.80 4.67 5.39
N ASP A 23 19.51 4.43 4.29
CA ASP A 23 19.14 4.93 2.95
C ASP A 23 18.22 3.97 2.20
N THR A 24 18.21 2.69 2.59
CA THR A 24 17.31 1.64 2.07
C THR A 24 16.75 0.85 3.23
N VAL A 25 15.44 0.58 3.24
CA VAL A 25 14.75 -0.19 4.27
C VAL A 25 13.94 -1.31 3.63
N ARG A 26 14.21 -2.54 4.04
CA ARG A 26 13.45 -3.74 3.66
C ARG A 26 12.34 -3.99 4.68
N LEU A 27 11.09 -4.05 4.21
CA LEU A 27 9.91 -4.14 5.10
C LEU A 27 9.11 -5.41 4.84
N PRO A 28 8.67 -6.13 5.89
CA PRO A 28 7.84 -7.31 5.73
C PRO A 28 6.45 -6.94 5.23
N VAL A 29 5.94 -7.73 4.29
CA VAL A 29 4.55 -7.68 3.84
C VAL A 29 3.96 -9.08 3.86
N PHE A 30 2.67 -9.18 4.16
CA PHE A 30 2.01 -10.46 4.40
C PHE A 30 0.69 -10.50 3.65
N SER A 31 0.33 -11.69 3.15
CA SER A 31 -1.08 -12.02 2.98
C SER A 31 -1.73 -12.21 4.35
N PHE A 32 -3.06 -12.08 4.43
CA PHE A 32 -3.76 -12.35 5.70
C PHE A 32 -3.53 -13.79 6.18
N SER A 33 -3.55 -14.77 5.27
CA SER A 33 -3.33 -16.18 5.60
C SER A 33 -1.92 -16.45 6.13
N ASP A 34 -0.88 -15.86 5.53
CA ASP A 34 0.49 -16.03 5.99
C ASP A 34 0.70 -15.35 7.34
N TRP A 35 0.16 -14.14 7.49
CA TRP A 35 0.18 -13.41 8.76
C TRP A 35 -0.48 -14.23 9.88
N GLN A 36 -1.64 -14.84 9.61
CA GLN A 36 -2.30 -15.68 10.60
C GLN A 36 -1.47 -16.91 10.98
N ALA A 37 -0.89 -17.59 9.99
CA ALA A 37 -0.07 -18.76 10.23
C ALA A 37 1.18 -18.43 11.05
N ILE A 38 1.91 -17.38 10.67
CA ILE A 38 3.16 -16.94 11.31
C ILE A 38 2.90 -16.46 12.74
N TYR A 39 1.90 -15.59 12.93
CA TYR A 39 1.59 -15.04 14.25
C TYR A 39 0.61 -15.91 15.07
N LYS A 40 0.31 -17.13 14.60
CA LYS A 40 -0.59 -18.10 15.26
C LYS A 40 -1.94 -17.48 15.67
N ARG A 41 -2.52 -16.67 14.77
CA ARG A 41 -3.77 -15.94 15.01
C ARG A 41 -4.98 -16.75 14.53
N PRO A 42 -6.12 -16.70 15.26
CA PRO A 42 -7.32 -17.40 14.84
C PRO A 42 -7.94 -16.77 13.59
N SER A 43 -8.75 -17.55 12.86
CA SER A 43 -9.61 -17.03 11.80
C SER A 43 -10.86 -16.38 12.38
N SER A 44 -10.75 -15.08 12.66
CA SER A 44 -11.81 -14.26 13.26
C SER A 44 -11.81 -12.84 12.68
N GLY A 45 -12.93 -12.15 12.82
CA GLY A 45 -13.04 -10.73 12.45
C GLY A 45 -12.06 -9.83 13.22
N SER A 46 -11.71 -10.17 14.47
CA SER A 46 -10.71 -9.44 15.25
C SER A 46 -9.31 -9.57 14.66
N SER A 47 -8.90 -10.78 14.23
CA SER A 47 -7.62 -11.00 13.55
C SER A 47 -7.55 -10.24 12.23
N LEU A 48 -8.64 -10.20 11.47
CA LEU A 48 -8.70 -9.42 10.23
C LEU A 48 -8.55 -7.91 10.49
N ALA A 49 -9.20 -7.38 11.54
CA ALA A 49 -9.06 -5.98 11.93
C ALA A 49 -7.62 -5.66 12.39
N ASP A 50 -6.97 -6.57 13.12
CA ASP A 50 -5.58 -6.43 13.52
C ASP A 50 -4.62 -6.43 12.32
N PHE A 51 -4.83 -7.35 11.37
CA PHE A 51 -4.08 -7.40 10.12
C PHE A 51 -4.26 -6.11 9.29
N ARG A 52 -5.50 -5.64 9.11
CA ARG A 52 -5.79 -4.39 8.39
C ARG A 52 -5.09 -3.19 9.03
N ARG A 53 -5.09 -3.10 10.36
CA ARG A 53 -4.35 -2.07 11.10
C ARG A 53 -2.85 -2.16 10.81
N GLN A 54 -2.26 -3.36 10.83
CA GLN A 54 -0.84 -3.55 10.52
C GLN A 54 -0.51 -3.20 9.06
N ALA A 55 -1.32 -3.64 8.10
CA ALA A 55 -1.15 -3.32 6.68
C ALA A 55 -1.19 -1.80 6.44
N LYS A 56 -2.16 -1.11 7.05
CA LYS A 56 -2.25 0.35 7.01
C LYS A 56 -1.04 1.04 7.66
N GLN A 57 -0.64 0.59 8.85
CA GLN A 57 0.55 1.14 9.52
C GLN A 57 1.80 1.00 8.65
N ASN A 58 1.97 -0.17 8.03
CA ASN A 58 3.08 -0.44 7.12
C ASN A 58 2.99 0.43 5.86
N TRP A 59 1.80 0.65 5.30
CA TRP A 59 1.62 1.54 4.14
C TRP A 59 2.03 2.99 4.45
N TYR A 60 1.61 3.53 5.60
CA TYR A 60 2.06 4.85 6.05
C TYR A 60 3.56 4.91 6.32
N LEU A 61 4.14 3.85 6.90
CA LEU A 61 5.59 3.77 7.12
C LEU A 61 6.35 3.83 5.79
N MET A 62 5.94 3.03 4.81
CA MET A 62 6.50 3.03 3.46
C MET A 62 6.36 4.40 2.78
N HIS A 63 5.21 5.05 2.96
CA HIS A 63 4.97 6.40 2.45
C HIS A 63 5.93 7.43 3.08
N PHE A 64 6.02 7.52 4.41
CA PHE A 64 6.90 8.49 5.08
C PHE A 64 8.40 8.22 4.83
N LEU A 65 8.82 6.96 4.74
CA LEU A 65 10.19 6.63 4.36
C LEU A 65 10.52 7.17 2.96
N ARG A 66 9.62 6.98 1.99
CA ARG A 66 9.80 7.51 0.62
C ARG A 66 9.83 9.03 0.59
N GLU A 67 8.97 9.71 1.35
CA GLU A 67 9.01 11.18 1.48
C GLU A 67 10.35 11.67 2.05
N MET A 68 10.97 10.88 2.92
CA MET A 68 12.29 11.16 3.49
C MET A 68 13.45 10.69 2.58
N ASN A 69 13.17 10.36 1.32
CA ASN A 69 14.13 9.85 0.33
C ASN A 69 14.80 8.52 0.69
N VAL A 70 14.15 7.70 1.54
CA VAL A 70 14.60 6.33 1.82
C VAL A 70 14.00 5.39 0.79
N GLU A 71 14.85 4.55 0.19
CA GLU A 71 14.39 3.48 -0.69
C GLU A 71 13.65 2.42 0.14
N VAL A 72 12.41 2.13 -0.23
CA VAL A 72 11.58 1.15 0.46
C VAL A 72 11.43 -0.09 -0.39
N VAL A 73 11.86 -1.23 0.15
CA VAL A 73 11.87 -2.52 -0.51
C VAL A 73 10.92 -3.48 0.22
N PRO A 74 9.68 -3.67 -0.26
CA PRO A 74 8.76 -4.63 0.35
C PRO A 74 9.25 -6.05 0.11
N VAL A 75 9.16 -6.91 1.13
CA VAL A 75 9.57 -8.31 1.08
C VAL A 75 8.40 -9.20 1.53
N PRO A 76 7.79 -9.98 0.63
CA PRO A 76 6.73 -10.91 0.98
C PRO A 76 7.23 -11.96 1.97
N VAL A 77 6.51 -12.15 3.06
CA VAL A 77 6.81 -13.17 4.07
C VAL A 77 5.74 -14.25 4.02
N ALA A 78 5.99 -15.26 3.18
CA ALA A 78 5.14 -16.44 3.06
C ALA A 78 5.46 -17.44 4.19
N ALA A 79 4.43 -18.03 4.80
CA ALA A 79 4.59 -18.84 6.01
C ALA A 79 5.50 -20.05 5.82
N GLY A 80 5.42 -20.72 4.66
CA GLY A 80 6.27 -21.87 4.34
C GLY A 80 7.75 -21.51 4.23
N PRO A 81 8.15 -20.64 3.28
CA PRO A 81 9.53 -20.19 3.13
C PRO A 81 10.12 -19.55 4.39
N PHE A 82 9.33 -18.73 5.11
CA PHE A 82 9.77 -18.15 6.37
C PHE A 82 10.01 -19.21 7.45
N GLY A 83 9.11 -20.19 7.58
CA GLY A 83 9.25 -21.29 8.53
C GLY A 83 10.51 -22.10 8.27
N GLN A 84 10.77 -22.47 7.02
CA GLN A 84 11.99 -23.19 6.64
C GLN A 84 13.26 -22.38 6.96
N TRP A 85 13.28 -21.09 6.59
CA TRP A 85 14.42 -20.22 6.88
C TRP A 85 14.68 -20.08 8.39
N ALA A 86 13.62 -19.97 9.19
CA ALA A 86 13.72 -19.86 10.64
C ALA A 86 14.23 -21.15 11.28
N GLU A 87 13.80 -22.32 10.78
CA GLU A 87 14.32 -23.62 11.21
C GLU A 87 15.81 -23.78 10.86
N ASP A 88 16.20 -23.46 9.62
CA ASP A 88 17.58 -23.56 9.13
C ASP A 88 18.54 -22.61 9.88
N SER A 89 18.01 -21.50 10.41
CA SER A 89 18.76 -20.47 11.15
C SER A 89 18.61 -20.59 12.67
N GLU A 90 17.97 -21.65 13.17
CA GLU A 90 17.77 -21.94 14.60
C GLU A 90 17.00 -20.85 15.40
N HIS A 91 16.08 -20.12 14.75
CA HIS A 91 15.25 -19.12 15.43
C HIS A 91 14.09 -19.73 16.22
N ASP A 92 13.89 -19.28 17.47
CA ASP A 92 12.71 -19.63 18.26
C ASP A 92 11.51 -18.72 17.91
N LEU A 93 10.49 -19.32 17.28
CA LEU A 93 9.23 -18.64 16.91
C LEU A 93 8.13 -18.80 17.98
N GLY A 94 8.47 -19.27 19.18
CA GLY A 94 7.55 -19.47 20.30
C GLY A 94 7.14 -18.18 21.02
N ASN A 95 8.01 -17.18 21.01
CA ASN A 95 7.83 -15.88 21.66
C ASN A 95 7.55 -14.78 20.62
N ALA A 96 6.64 -13.85 20.93
CA ALA A 96 6.29 -12.73 20.06
C ALA A 96 7.47 -11.76 19.81
N HIS A 97 8.36 -11.59 20.77
CA HIS A 97 9.55 -10.74 20.60
C HIS A 97 10.53 -11.36 19.60
N ASP A 98 10.88 -12.63 19.81
CA ASP A 98 11.83 -13.35 18.97
C ASP A 98 11.26 -13.57 17.56
N LEU A 99 9.95 -13.81 17.43
CA LEU A 99 9.26 -13.82 16.14
C LEU A 99 9.41 -12.50 15.38
N ALA A 100 9.26 -11.36 16.05
CA ALA A 100 9.42 -10.06 15.40
C ALA A 100 10.86 -9.83 14.92
N HIS A 101 11.86 -10.30 15.70
CA HIS A 101 13.26 -10.28 15.31
C HIS A 101 13.52 -11.19 14.10
N ALA A 102 13.03 -12.44 14.14
CA ALA A 102 13.16 -13.40 13.05
C ALA A 102 12.54 -12.89 11.75
N VAL A 103 11.36 -12.26 11.80
CA VAL A 103 10.76 -11.60 10.63
C VAL A 103 11.66 -10.48 10.10
N GLY A 104 12.23 -9.66 11.00
CA GLY A 104 13.16 -8.60 10.64
C GLY A 104 14.43 -9.13 9.98
N GLU A 105 15.00 -10.20 10.49
CA GLU A 105 16.19 -10.85 9.94
C GLU A 105 15.89 -11.51 8.59
N TYR A 106 14.77 -12.24 8.47
CA TYR A 106 14.32 -12.84 7.22
C TYR A 106 14.20 -11.83 6.10
N VAL A 107 13.54 -10.69 6.35
CA VAL A 107 13.38 -9.70 5.29
C VAL A 107 14.69 -9.02 4.92
N ASN A 108 15.69 -8.98 5.81
CA ASN A 108 17.00 -8.40 5.53
C ASN A 108 18.00 -9.42 4.96
N ASP A 109 17.67 -10.71 4.92
CA ASP A 109 18.48 -11.72 4.24
C ASP A 109 18.58 -11.38 2.73
N PRO A 110 19.80 -11.20 2.19
CA PRO A 110 20.00 -10.91 0.76
C PRO A 110 19.49 -11.99 -0.19
N ALA A 111 19.34 -13.24 0.28
CA ALA A 111 18.82 -14.35 -0.52
C ALA A 111 17.29 -14.28 -0.68
N VAL A 112 16.59 -13.54 0.19
CA VAL A 112 15.14 -13.37 0.10
C VAL A 112 14.82 -12.27 -0.93
N PRO A 113 14.10 -12.60 -2.03
CA PRO A 113 13.83 -11.62 -3.07
C PRO A 113 12.80 -10.59 -2.59
N PRO A 114 12.90 -9.34 -3.07
CA PRO A 114 11.85 -8.34 -2.85
C PRO A 114 10.59 -8.67 -3.65
N ALA A 115 9.52 -7.95 -3.34
CA ALA A 115 8.25 -8.03 -4.06
C ALA A 115 8.41 -7.77 -5.56
N GLY A 116 7.77 -8.58 -6.38
CA GLY A 116 7.74 -8.40 -7.84
C GLY A 116 6.69 -7.39 -8.34
N CYS A 117 5.69 -7.05 -7.51
CA CYS A 117 4.63 -6.12 -7.90
C CYS A 117 5.07 -4.66 -7.87
N ARG A 118 4.52 -3.87 -8.80
CA ARG A 118 4.66 -2.41 -8.86
C ARG A 118 3.28 -1.76 -8.86
N HIS A 119 2.72 -1.56 -7.67
CA HIS A 119 1.48 -0.79 -7.50
C HIS A 119 1.80 0.68 -7.23
N GLY A 120 1.16 1.60 -7.96
CA GLY A 120 1.32 3.04 -7.75
C GLY A 120 2.42 3.72 -8.57
N SER A 121 2.87 3.14 -9.68
CA SER A 121 3.90 3.78 -10.51
C SER A 121 3.30 4.87 -11.40
N LEU A 122 3.79 6.10 -11.24
CA LEU A 122 3.73 7.10 -12.29
C LEU A 122 4.68 6.70 -13.40
N ASN A 123 4.21 6.67 -14.64
CA ASN A 123 5.03 6.38 -15.79
C ASN A 123 4.72 7.39 -16.89
N SER A 124 5.64 8.35 -17.08
CA SER A 124 5.49 9.43 -18.05
C SER A 124 5.42 8.94 -19.49
N ALA A 125 5.78 7.67 -19.78
CA ALA A 125 5.56 7.07 -21.08
C ALA A 125 4.07 6.98 -21.45
N TYR A 126 3.16 7.05 -20.47
CA TYR A 126 1.71 7.04 -20.69
C TYR A 126 1.08 8.44 -20.73
N ASP A 127 1.87 9.51 -20.55
CA ASP A 127 1.36 10.88 -20.59
C ASP A 127 0.87 11.24 -22.01
N GLY A 128 -0.26 11.94 -22.07
CA GLY A 128 -0.89 12.34 -23.33
C GLY A 128 -1.47 11.21 -24.20
N LEU A 129 -1.39 9.94 -23.77
CA LEU A 129 -1.98 8.82 -24.51
C LEU A 129 -3.51 8.74 -24.40
N GLY A 130 -4.12 9.51 -23.49
CA GLY A 130 -5.55 9.49 -23.24
C GLY A 130 -5.99 8.23 -22.48
N GLY A 131 -7.07 7.59 -22.94
CA GLY A 131 -7.71 6.50 -22.21
C GLY A 131 -8.79 6.99 -21.24
N LEU A 132 -9.01 6.25 -20.16
CA LEU A 132 -10.00 6.58 -19.14
C LEU A 132 -9.30 6.97 -17.84
N ALA A 133 -9.98 7.74 -16.99
CA ALA A 133 -9.51 8.01 -15.65
C ALA A 133 -10.59 7.70 -14.62
N THR A 134 -10.21 7.16 -13.47
CA THR A 134 -11.11 6.95 -12.33
C THR A 134 -10.57 7.64 -11.09
N ILE A 135 -11.42 8.40 -10.41
CA ILE A 135 -11.15 9.03 -9.13
C ILE A 135 -11.88 8.25 -8.04
N THR A 136 -11.16 7.86 -7.00
CA THR A 136 -11.72 7.12 -5.86
C THR A 136 -11.22 7.74 -4.57
N VAL A 137 -12.12 7.89 -3.60
CA VAL A 137 -11.77 8.32 -2.24
C VAL A 137 -11.83 7.10 -1.33
N PHE A 138 -10.74 6.84 -0.62
CA PHE A 138 -10.63 5.77 0.37
C PHE A 138 -10.71 6.32 1.79
N GLY A 139 -11.31 5.55 2.69
CA GLY A 139 -11.42 5.86 4.12
C GLY A 139 -12.00 4.68 4.90
N GLU A 140 -11.73 4.63 6.21
CA GLU A 140 -12.29 3.58 7.09
C GLU A 140 -13.80 3.74 7.35
N GLU A 141 -14.38 2.74 8.02
CA GLU A 141 -15.75 2.78 8.53
C GLU A 141 -16.02 4.10 9.28
N GLY A 142 -17.02 4.83 8.81
CA GLY A 142 -17.32 6.21 9.22
C GLY A 142 -17.16 7.23 8.08
N GLY A 143 -16.59 6.83 6.95
CA GLY A 143 -16.58 7.61 5.71
C GLY A 143 -15.67 8.84 5.72
N THR A 144 -14.73 8.91 6.68
CA THR A 144 -13.74 10.00 6.71
C THR A 144 -12.71 9.76 5.61
N PRO A 145 -12.54 10.68 4.65
CA PRO A 145 -11.55 10.55 3.58
C PRO A 145 -10.13 10.47 4.14
N GLU A 146 -9.35 9.51 3.62
CA GLU A 146 -7.94 9.29 3.99
C GLU A 146 -7.01 9.43 2.80
N VAL A 147 -7.40 8.92 1.64
CA VAL A 147 -6.59 8.97 0.42
C VAL A 147 -7.50 9.15 -0.78
N MET A 148 -7.22 10.13 -1.62
CA MET A 148 -7.79 10.22 -2.96
C MET A 148 -6.84 9.59 -3.96
N THR A 149 -7.33 8.73 -4.84
CA THR A 149 -6.54 8.17 -5.94
C THR A 149 -7.12 8.60 -7.27
N VAL A 150 -6.24 8.95 -8.21
CA VAL A 150 -6.60 9.20 -9.61
C VAL A 150 -5.85 8.20 -10.47
N VAL A 151 -6.56 7.38 -11.21
CA VAL A 151 -6.00 6.25 -11.96
C VAL A 151 -6.28 6.44 -13.44
N GLN A 152 -5.22 6.47 -14.27
CA GLN A 152 -5.36 6.33 -15.72
C GLN A 152 -5.41 4.83 -16.05
N HIS A 153 -6.39 4.41 -16.84
CA HIS A 153 -6.55 3.01 -17.21
C HIS A 153 -7.10 2.83 -18.64
N SER A 154 -6.92 1.63 -19.19
CA SER A 154 -7.56 1.22 -20.44
C SER A 154 -9.05 0.91 -20.22
N SER A 155 -9.81 0.77 -21.31
CA SER A 155 -11.21 0.32 -21.28
C SER A 155 -11.38 -1.11 -20.76
N GLU A 156 -10.31 -1.91 -20.79
CA GLU A 156 -10.27 -3.28 -20.26
C GLU A 156 -9.92 -3.31 -18.76
N GLY A 157 -9.72 -2.16 -18.13
CA GLY A 157 -9.39 -2.04 -16.70
C GLY A 157 -7.90 -2.19 -16.39
N GLN A 158 -7.01 -2.20 -17.39
CA GLN A 158 -5.56 -2.21 -17.13
C GLN A 158 -5.12 -0.85 -16.59
N VAL A 159 -4.56 -0.84 -15.38
CA VAL A 159 -3.95 0.36 -14.78
C VAL A 159 -2.67 0.73 -15.53
N LEU A 160 -2.60 1.97 -16.01
CA LEU A 160 -1.43 2.50 -16.72
C LEU A 160 -0.54 3.32 -15.79
N GLN A 161 -1.16 4.24 -15.04
CA GLN A 161 -0.51 4.99 -13.97
C GLN A 161 -1.54 5.42 -12.92
N SER A 162 -1.09 5.63 -11.70
CA SER A 162 -1.94 6.14 -10.62
C SER A 162 -1.22 7.16 -9.76
N LEU A 163 -1.99 8.19 -9.38
CA LEU A 163 -1.63 9.19 -8.40
C LEU A 163 -2.36 8.89 -7.09
N GLN A 164 -1.65 8.93 -5.97
CA GLN A 164 -2.23 8.78 -4.63
C GLN A 164 -1.97 10.06 -3.84
N LEU A 165 -3.02 10.63 -3.26
CA LEU A 165 -3.02 11.90 -2.55
C LEU A 165 -3.57 11.66 -1.15
N ALA A 166 -2.67 11.46 -0.19
CA ALA A 166 -3.06 11.15 1.19
C ALA A 166 -3.45 12.44 1.93
N ALA A 167 -4.51 12.37 2.74
CA ALA A 167 -5.03 13.48 3.54
C ALA A 167 -4.03 13.99 4.60
N VAL A 168 -2.98 13.20 4.87
CA VAL A 168 -1.87 13.62 5.74
C VAL A 168 -0.97 14.67 5.10
N ASP A 169 -0.96 14.76 3.77
CA ASP A 169 -0.06 15.65 3.01
C ASP A 169 -0.85 16.75 2.29
N TYR A 170 -2.11 16.49 1.97
CA TYR A 170 -2.96 17.39 1.20
C TYR A 170 -4.25 17.73 1.94
N SER A 171 -4.61 19.02 1.93
CA SER A 171 -6.00 19.41 2.17
C SER A 171 -6.89 18.90 1.02
N PRO A 172 -8.21 18.78 1.22
CA PRO A 172 -9.13 18.39 0.15
C PRO A 172 -8.99 19.25 -1.12
N GLU A 173 -8.82 20.56 -0.96
CA GLU A 173 -8.63 21.50 -2.08
C GLU A 173 -7.30 21.26 -2.78
N ALA A 174 -6.22 21.10 -2.02
CA ALA A 174 -4.89 20.83 -2.59
C ALA A 174 -4.85 19.50 -3.34
N ALA A 175 -5.49 18.46 -2.78
CA ALA A 175 -5.60 17.16 -3.44
C ALA A 175 -6.36 17.27 -4.77
N TRP A 176 -7.46 18.04 -4.81
CA TRP A 176 -8.20 18.28 -6.05
C TRP A 176 -7.38 19.04 -7.11
N GLU A 177 -6.56 20.01 -6.70
CA GLU A 177 -5.68 20.71 -7.65
C GLU A 177 -4.61 19.78 -8.23
N GLU A 178 -4.00 18.91 -7.43
CA GLU A 178 -3.05 17.90 -7.94
C GLU A 178 -3.74 16.87 -8.86
N ALA A 179 -4.96 16.46 -8.52
CA ALA A 179 -5.76 15.59 -9.39
C ALA A 179 -6.03 16.23 -10.75
N LYS A 180 -6.40 17.52 -10.79
CA LYS A 180 -6.60 18.25 -12.05
C LYS A 180 -5.33 18.30 -12.89
N LYS A 181 -4.19 18.64 -12.27
CA LYS A 181 -2.89 18.65 -12.96
C LYS A 181 -2.55 17.29 -13.57
N PHE A 182 -2.84 16.21 -12.85
CA PHE A 182 -2.65 14.85 -13.38
C PHE A 182 -3.59 14.56 -14.55
N LEU A 183 -4.88 14.89 -14.45
CA LEU A 183 -5.86 14.71 -15.53
C LEU A 183 -5.49 15.52 -16.78
N ASP A 184 -5.05 16.77 -16.61
CA ASP A 184 -4.59 17.63 -17.71
C ASP A 184 -3.34 17.07 -18.41
N ARG A 185 -2.46 16.40 -17.64
CA ARG A 185 -1.26 15.73 -18.17
C ARG A 185 -1.62 14.48 -18.99
N VAL A 186 -2.51 13.62 -18.47
CA VAL A 186 -2.85 12.34 -19.13
C VAL A 186 -3.92 12.48 -20.21
N LYS A 187 -4.70 13.57 -20.18
CA LYS A 187 -5.76 13.93 -21.15
C LYS A 187 -6.76 12.80 -21.40
N PRO A 188 -7.41 12.28 -20.35
CA PRO A 188 -8.32 11.15 -20.52
C PRO A 188 -9.53 11.56 -21.37
N GLN A 189 -10.04 10.62 -22.15
CA GLN A 189 -11.26 10.79 -22.93
C GLN A 189 -12.48 10.97 -22.02
N ARG A 190 -12.44 10.34 -20.84
CA ARG A 190 -13.51 10.37 -19.86
C ARG A 190 -12.96 10.16 -18.45
N VAL A 191 -13.60 10.82 -17.49
CA VAL A 191 -13.31 10.69 -16.05
C VAL A 191 -14.52 10.10 -15.34
N TYR A 192 -14.27 9.07 -14.55
CA TYR A 192 -15.22 8.44 -13.64
C TYR A 192 -14.88 8.86 -12.22
N HIS A 193 -15.90 8.99 -11.38
CA HIS A 193 -15.75 9.31 -9.97
C HIS A 193 -16.62 8.37 -9.17
N ASP A 194 -16.02 7.71 -8.18
CA ASP A 194 -16.80 6.96 -7.22
C ASP A 194 -17.51 7.91 -6.26
N GLU A 195 -18.83 7.80 -6.16
CA GLU A 195 -19.63 8.62 -5.24
C GLU A 195 -19.51 8.16 -3.78
N THR A 196 -18.86 7.02 -3.53
CA THR A 196 -18.74 6.40 -2.21
C THR A 196 -17.30 6.40 -1.70
N VAL A 197 -17.14 6.53 -0.38
CA VAL A 197 -15.85 6.33 0.29
C VAL A 197 -15.61 4.84 0.45
N ARG A 198 -14.57 4.31 -0.19
CA ARG A 198 -14.22 2.88 -0.14
C ARG A 198 -13.28 2.57 1.02
N VAL A 199 -13.46 1.39 1.62
CA VAL A 199 -12.48 0.87 2.56
C VAL A 199 -11.18 0.54 1.82
N PRO A 200 -10.01 1.01 2.27
CA PRO A 200 -8.75 0.72 1.60
C PRO A 200 -8.37 -0.76 1.73
N GLU A 201 -7.89 -1.33 0.62
CA GLU A 201 -7.28 -2.64 0.57
C GLU A 201 -5.81 -2.53 0.15
N TYR A 202 -4.98 -3.44 0.61
CA TYR A 202 -3.54 -3.42 0.35
C TYR A 202 -3.12 -4.72 -0.31
N CYS A 203 -2.22 -4.62 -1.28
CA CYS A 203 -1.65 -5.79 -1.95
C CYS A 203 -0.89 -6.67 -0.94
N SER A 204 -1.14 -7.98 -0.96
CA SER A 204 -0.43 -8.96 -0.12
C SER A 204 1.07 -9.00 -0.38
N ASP A 205 1.50 -8.63 -1.58
CA ASP A 205 2.86 -8.86 -2.05
C ASP A 205 3.76 -7.62 -1.92
N CYS A 206 3.20 -6.40 -1.94
CA CYS A 206 3.98 -5.17 -1.76
C CYS A 206 3.35 -4.15 -0.80
N ASN A 207 2.20 -4.47 -0.21
CA ASN A 207 1.44 -3.58 0.68
C ASN A 207 1.13 -2.19 0.07
N GLY A 208 1.17 -2.08 -1.25
CA GLY A 208 0.67 -0.92 -1.98
C GLY A 208 -0.85 -0.84 -1.90
N LEU A 209 -1.38 0.37 -1.79
CA LEU A 209 -2.83 0.62 -1.83
C LEU A 209 -3.41 0.12 -3.16
N MET A 210 -4.42 -0.73 -3.07
CA MET A 210 -5.16 -1.24 -4.22
C MET A 210 -6.08 -0.14 -4.74
N VAL A 211 -5.84 0.28 -5.97
CA VAL A 211 -6.63 1.33 -6.62
C VAL A 211 -7.85 0.75 -7.33
N SER A 212 -8.88 1.57 -7.53
CA SER A 212 -10.08 1.17 -8.28
C SER A 212 -10.09 1.83 -9.66
N VAL A 213 -10.69 1.13 -10.63
CA VAL A 213 -10.95 1.62 -11.99
C VAL A 213 -12.41 1.34 -12.33
N ALA A 214 -12.98 2.15 -13.23
CA ALA A 214 -14.33 1.95 -13.76
C ALA A 214 -14.44 0.54 -14.38
N SER A 215 -15.60 -0.09 -14.22
CA SER A 215 -15.81 -1.43 -14.76
C SER A 215 -15.82 -1.42 -16.30
N PRO A 216 -15.52 -2.54 -16.97
CA PRO A 216 -15.62 -2.62 -18.43
C PRO A 216 -17.01 -2.23 -18.97
N GLU A 217 -18.07 -2.50 -18.21
CA GLU A 217 -19.44 -2.10 -18.54
C GLU A 217 -19.58 -0.57 -18.49
N GLU A 218 -19.11 0.09 -17.42
CA GLU A 218 -19.12 1.56 -17.31
C GLU A 218 -18.25 2.24 -18.38
N ALA A 219 -17.15 1.58 -18.74
CA ALA A 219 -16.20 1.99 -19.78
C ALA A 219 -16.78 1.91 -21.20
N SER A 220 -17.74 1.02 -21.44
CA SER A 220 -18.30 0.73 -22.78
C SER A 220 -19.62 1.42 -23.09
N LEU A 221 -20.24 2.10 -22.12
CA LEU A 221 -21.49 2.85 -22.33
C LEU A 221 -21.27 4.06 -23.25
N PRO A 222 -21.94 4.12 -24.43
CA PRO A 222 -21.97 5.32 -25.25
C PRO A 222 -22.83 6.40 -24.58
N HIS A 223 -22.39 7.66 -24.69
CA HIS A 223 -23.17 8.84 -24.33
C HIS A 223 -23.70 9.54 -25.57
#